data_AF-A0A5C5TBR6-F1
#
_entry.id   AF-A0A5C5TBR6-F1
#
_cell.length_a   1.000
_cell.length_b   1.000
_cell.length_c   1.000
_cell.angle_alpha   90.00
_cell.angle_beta   90.00
_cell.angle_gamma   90.00
#
_symmetry.space_group_name_H-M   'P 1'
#
loop_
_entity.id
_entity.type
_entity.pdbx_description
1 polymer ?
#
loop_
_entity_poly.entity_id
_entity_poly.type
_entity_poly.pdbx_seq_one_letter_code
_entity_poly.pdbx_strand_id
1 'polypeptide(L)'
;MAHRGNHTGLHVEIRSISNDRSVQFRAARVEAMPPCLYGKAMSIATTESPWGSTPRKHRSKFQLKRDAVLEAAAALFRQRGYEGASLNELADILNITKPTIYYYVESKDRLLLDIKIQVQEQILTFMKATVAGPGTALEKLRAIMIRYAEFMMSDYGTCLSLIANREIGEKGRIEVETRIEEANQILYRLLDQGKREGSMVVPDRVVACHGLFGSLNWMSQWAKPDGRLPPDKLIPMHVDILLSGVAAPTARAPDKPKRRRS
;
A
#
# COMPACT_ATOMS: atom_id res chain seq x y z
N MET A 1 -4.44 80.61 16.99
CA MET A 1 -3.65 80.59 18.24
C MET A 1 -3.91 79.23 18.89
N ALA A 2 -2.99 78.33 19.20
CA ALA A 2 -1.55 78.41 19.48
C ALA A 2 -0.87 77.02 19.30
N HIS A 3 0.44 77.04 19.04
CA HIS A 3 1.53 76.08 19.35
C HIS A 3 1.28 74.56 19.39
N ARG A 4 1.91 73.74 18.50
CA ARG A 4 3.27 73.13 18.56
C ARG A 4 3.63 72.41 19.88
N GLY A 5 3.93 71.11 19.78
CA GLY A 5 4.72 70.34 20.76
C GLY A 5 4.81 68.83 20.50
N ASN A 6 5.87 68.39 19.79
CA ASN A 6 6.54 67.07 19.67
C ASN A 6 5.95 65.82 20.37
N HIS A 7 5.69 64.70 19.68
CA HIS A 7 6.60 63.70 19.06
C HIS A 7 7.45 62.84 20.02
N THR A 8 7.11 61.54 20.11
CA THR A 8 7.91 60.31 19.81
C THR A 8 7.00 59.10 20.17
N GLY A 9 6.44 58.28 19.27
CA GLY A 9 7.04 57.34 18.30
C GLY A 9 6.75 55.90 18.80
N LEU A 10 6.23 54.90 18.08
CA LEU A 10 6.02 54.62 16.65
C LEU A 10 4.75 53.75 16.49
N HIS A 11 3.79 54.25 15.70
CA HIS A 11 2.77 53.45 15.02
C HIS A 11 3.28 53.20 13.59
N VAL A 12 3.29 51.95 13.13
CA VAL A 12 3.55 51.64 11.71
C VAL A 12 2.22 51.62 10.97
N GLU A 13 2.03 52.64 10.14
CA GLU A 13 0.92 52.81 9.20
C GLU A 13 0.92 51.74 8.10
N ILE A 14 -0.28 51.22 7.84
CA ILE A 14 -0.66 50.42 6.70
C ILE A 14 -0.72 51.35 5.48
N ARG A 15 0.19 51.18 4.52
CA ARG A 15 0.09 51.84 3.21
C ARG A 15 -0.95 51.12 2.35
N SER A 16 -1.92 51.89 1.87
CA SER A 16 -2.84 51.49 0.82
C SER A 16 -2.11 51.23 -0.49
N ILE A 17 -2.46 50.12 -1.15
CA ILE A 17 -2.27 49.95 -2.59
C ILE A 17 -3.61 49.53 -3.16
N SER A 18 -4.00 50.26 -4.20
CA SER A 18 -5.27 50.25 -4.86
C SER A 18 -5.61 48.92 -5.54
N ASN A 19 -6.91 48.65 -5.49
CA ASN A 19 -7.75 47.88 -6.39
C ASN A 19 -7.19 47.72 -7.83
N ASP A 20 -6.93 46.48 -8.24
CA ASP A 20 -7.36 45.86 -9.50
C ASP A 20 -6.44 44.69 -9.86
N ARG A 21 -6.99 43.47 -9.85
CA ARG A 21 -6.70 42.33 -10.75
C ARG A 21 -7.30 41.05 -10.17
N SER A 22 -8.36 40.63 -10.83
CA SER A 22 -8.86 39.27 -10.89
C SER A 22 -7.73 38.23 -10.91
N VAL A 23 -7.54 37.52 -9.81
CA VAL A 23 -6.73 36.30 -9.80
C VAL A 23 -7.57 35.19 -10.44
N GLN A 24 -7.41 35.04 -11.75
CA GLN A 24 -7.85 33.83 -12.45
C GLN A 24 -7.00 32.65 -11.98
N PHE A 25 -7.63 31.67 -11.34
CA PHE A 25 -7.03 30.35 -11.17
C PHE A 25 -6.90 29.69 -12.55
N ARG A 26 -5.70 29.74 -13.13
CA ARG A 26 -5.36 28.88 -14.28
C ARG A 26 -5.17 27.46 -13.74
N ALA A 27 -6.10 26.56 -14.11
CA ALA A 27 -5.88 25.13 -14.00
C ALA A 27 -4.60 24.77 -14.76
N ALA A 28 -3.58 24.31 -14.04
CA ALA A 28 -2.40 23.73 -14.66
C ALA A 28 -2.84 22.45 -15.39
N ARG A 29 -2.75 22.49 -16.71
CA ARG A 29 -2.93 21.35 -17.60
C ARG A 29 -1.91 20.27 -17.18
N VAL A 30 -2.38 19.12 -16.73
CA VAL A 30 -1.54 17.93 -16.57
C VAL A 30 -1.10 17.52 -17.98
N GLU A 31 0.08 17.94 -18.38
CA GLU A 31 0.71 17.45 -19.61
C GLU A 31 1.08 15.97 -19.39
N ALA A 32 0.53 15.11 -20.25
CA ALA A 32 0.89 13.71 -20.32
C ALA A 32 2.39 13.59 -20.64
N MET A 33 3.17 13.01 -19.72
CA MET A 33 4.60 12.81 -19.89
C MET A 33 4.84 11.58 -20.80
N PRO A 34 5.82 11.63 -21.72
CA PRO A 34 5.95 10.64 -22.80
C PRO A 34 6.40 9.26 -22.29
N PRO A 35 6.17 8.19 -23.06
CA PRO A 35 6.54 6.83 -22.67
C PRO A 35 8.06 6.72 -22.62
N CYS A 36 8.62 6.75 -21.42
CA CYS A 36 10.03 6.49 -21.21
C CYS A 36 10.29 4.99 -21.43
N LEU A 37 11.04 4.75 -22.51
CA LEU A 37 11.57 3.48 -22.96
C LEU A 37 12.43 2.84 -21.85
N TYR A 38 12.00 1.69 -21.37
CA TYR A 38 12.94 0.68 -20.88
C TYR A 38 12.55 -0.70 -21.40
N GLY A 39 13.03 -0.97 -22.60
CA GLY A 39 13.39 -2.31 -23.03
C GLY A 39 14.63 -2.76 -22.26
N LYS A 40 14.40 -3.42 -21.13
CA LYS A 40 15.11 -4.64 -20.77
C LYS A 40 14.21 -5.40 -19.83
N ALA A 41 13.61 -6.46 -20.38
CA ALA A 41 12.80 -7.41 -19.67
C ALA A 41 13.47 -7.76 -18.33
N MET A 42 12.95 -7.22 -17.23
CA MET A 42 12.93 -8.00 -16.01
C MET A 42 11.99 -9.14 -16.36
N SER A 43 12.61 -10.31 -16.56
CA SER A 43 11.94 -11.55 -16.89
C SER A 43 10.67 -11.62 -16.05
N ILE A 44 9.55 -11.99 -16.70
CA ILE A 44 8.45 -12.70 -16.05
C ILE A 44 9.09 -13.42 -14.88
N ALA A 45 8.74 -13.06 -13.63
CA ALA A 45 9.15 -13.89 -12.51
C ALA A 45 8.80 -15.29 -12.96
N THR A 46 9.81 -16.14 -13.18
CA THR A 46 9.61 -17.47 -13.74
C THR A 46 9.01 -18.28 -12.61
N THR A 47 7.78 -17.95 -12.24
CA THR A 47 6.83 -18.88 -11.69
C THR A 47 6.72 -19.91 -12.81
N GLU A 48 7.50 -20.99 -12.68
CA GLU A 48 7.43 -22.10 -13.62
C GLU A 48 5.97 -22.42 -13.84
N SER A 49 5.54 -22.35 -15.11
CA SER A 49 4.15 -22.61 -15.47
C SER A 49 3.76 -23.96 -14.85
N PRO A 50 2.75 -24.02 -13.95
CA PRO A 50 2.35 -25.27 -13.29
C PRO A 50 1.73 -26.27 -14.28
N TRP A 51 1.70 -25.94 -15.57
CA TRP A 51 1.37 -26.83 -16.67
C TRP A 51 2.57 -27.65 -17.20
N GLY A 52 3.76 -27.57 -16.56
CA GLY A 52 4.94 -28.41 -16.87
C GLY A 52 5.41 -29.38 -15.77
N SER A 53 5.00 -29.21 -14.51
CA SER A 53 5.50 -29.97 -13.35
C SER A 53 4.52 -31.08 -12.91
N THR A 54 5.01 -32.27 -12.53
CA THR A 54 4.19 -33.38 -12.01
C THR A 54 4.30 -33.49 -10.49
N PRO A 55 3.24 -33.11 -9.71
CA PRO A 55 2.88 -33.91 -8.52
C PRO A 55 1.39 -33.93 -8.08
N ARG A 56 1.13 -34.71 -7.01
CA ARG A 56 -0.08 -35.38 -6.48
C ARG A 56 -1.30 -34.53 -6.01
N LYS A 57 -2.49 -35.14 -6.19
CA LYS A 57 -3.89 -34.80 -5.76
C LYS A 57 -4.61 -33.66 -6.51
N HIS A 58 -5.86 -33.92 -6.93
CA HIS A 58 -6.60 -33.16 -7.95
C HIS A 58 -7.12 -31.77 -7.52
N ARG A 59 -7.52 -31.59 -6.25
CA ARG A 59 -8.09 -30.32 -5.74
C ARG A 59 -7.01 -29.25 -5.48
N SER A 60 -5.83 -29.66 -5.00
CA SER A 60 -4.68 -28.77 -4.89
C SER A 60 -4.16 -28.36 -6.28
N LYS A 61 -4.22 -29.25 -7.28
CA LYS A 61 -3.80 -28.95 -8.65
C LYS A 61 -4.63 -27.85 -9.33
N PHE A 62 -5.95 -27.82 -9.10
CA PHE A 62 -6.80 -26.75 -9.62
C PHE A 62 -6.43 -25.40 -9.01
N GLN A 63 -6.33 -25.33 -7.67
CA GLN A 63 -6.03 -24.08 -6.98
C GLN A 63 -4.65 -23.54 -7.37
N LEU A 64 -3.61 -24.38 -7.38
CA LEU A 64 -2.26 -23.99 -7.78
C LEU A 64 -2.22 -23.37 -9.19
N LYS A 65 -2.96 -23.99 -10.13
CA LYS A 65 -3.06 -23.47 -11.50
C LYS A 65 -3.84 -22.18 -11.56
N ARG A 66 -4.94 -22.07 -10.82
CA ARG A 66 -5.73 -20.84 -10.73
C ARG A 66 -4.91 -19.70 -10.14
N ASP A 67 -4.14 -19.95 -9.08
CA ASP A 67 -3.26 -18.95 -8.47
C ASP A 67 -2.24 -18.43 -9.47
N ALA A 68 -1.63 -19.33 -10.28
CA ALA A 68 -0.73 -18.93 -11.36
C ALA A 68 -1.41 -18.12 -12.46
N VAL A 69 -2.69 -18.40 -12.80
CA VAL A 69 -3.48 -17.54 -13.70
C VAL A 69 -3.64 -16.14 -13.11
N LEU A 70 -3.97 -16.05 -11.82
CA LEU A 70 -4.19 -14.77 -11.14
C LEU A 70 -2.89 -13.96 -11.02
N GLU A 71 -1.77 -14.62 -10.80
CA GLU A 71 -0.44 -13.99 -10.72
C GLU A 71 0.00 -13.44 -12.08
N ALA A 72 -0.07 -14.25 -13.12
CA ALA A 72 0.24 -13.81 -14.48
C ALA A 72 -0.69 -12.69 -14.95
N ALA A 73 -1.98 -12.75 -14.59
CA ALA A 73 -2.94 -11.68 -14.90
C ALA A 73 -2.61 -10.38 -14.16
N ALA A 74 -2.23 -10.43 -12.88
CA ALA A 74 -1.83 -9.25 -12.13
C ALA A 74 -0.59 -8.58 -12.75
N ALA A 75 0.41 -9.37 -13.15
CA ALA A 75 1.59 -8.89 -13.85
C ALA A 75 1.25 -8.27 -15.22
N LEU A 76 0.36 -8.93 -16.00
CA LEU A 76 -0.10 -8.42 -17.29
C LEU A 76 -0.84 -7.08 -17.15
N PHE A 77 -1.75 -6.97 -16.17
CA PHE A 77 -2.48 -5.73 -15.88
C PHE A 77 -1.54 -4.60 -15.43
N ARG A 78 -0.50 -4.92 -14.66
CA ARG A 78 0.53 -3.94 -14.29
C ARG A 78 1.27 -3.39 -15.52
N GLN A 79 1.62 -4.25 -16.48
CA GLN A 79 2.43 -3.87 -17.64
C GLN A 79 1.63 -3.19 -18.75
N ARG A 80 0.42 -3.66 -19.04
CA ARG A 80 -0.40 -3.21 -20.17
C ARG A 80 -1.57 -2.30 -19.78
N GLY A 81 -1.81 -2.15 -18.48
CA GLY A 81 -3.07 -1.64 -17.97
C GLY A 81 -4.21 -2.65 -18.17
N TYR A 82 -5.33 -2.40 -17.49
CA TYR A 82 -6.50 -3.27 -17.57
C TYR A 82 -7.13 -3.35 -18.97
N GLU A 83 -7.21 -2.21 -19.68
CA GLU A 83 -7.84 -2.16 -21.01
C GLU A 83 -6.98 -2.83 -22.08
N GLY A 84 -5.66 -2.62 -22.02
CA GLY A 84 -4.71 -3.15 -23.00
C GLY A 84 -4.40 -4.63 -22.83
N ALA A 85 -4.85 -5.26 -21.75
CA ALA A 85 -4.64 -6.68 -21.47
C ALA A 85 -5.79 -7.54 -22.01
N SER A 86 -5.43 -8.70 -22.59
CA SER A 86 -6.38 -9.69 -23.08
C SER A 86 -6.17 -11.09 -22.48
N LEU A 87 -7.25 -11.88 -22.43
CA LEU A 87 -7.16 -13.30 -22.02
C LEU A 87 -6.38 -14.16 -23.02
N ASN A 88 -6.20 -13.69 -24.27
CA ASN A 88 -5.37 -14.36 -25.26
C ASN A 88 -3.89 -14.23 -24.89
N GLU A 89 -3.43 -13.00 -24.63
CA GLU A 89 -2.05 -12.75 -24.20
C GLU A 89 -1.74 -13.47 -22.88
N LEU A 90 -2.71 -13.54 -21.97
CA LEU A 90 -2.58 -14.32 -20.74
C LEU A 90 -2.37 -15.82 -21.02
N ALA A 91 -3.08 -16.38 -22.00
CA ALA A 91 -2.90 -17.76 -22.42
C ALA A 91 -1.50 -18.00 -23.01
N ASP A 92 -1.03 -17.06 -23.84
CA ASP A 92 0.30 -17.09 -24.45
C ASP A 92 1.41 -17.03 -23.38
N ILE A 93 1.28 -16.12 -22.40
CA ILE A 93 2.23 -15.99 -21.28
C ILE A 93 2.34 -17.30 -20.48
N LEU A 94 1.21 -17.97 -20.25
CA LEU A 94 1.16 -19.21 -19.48
C LEU A 94 1.46 -20.46 -20.31
N ASN A 95 1.67 -20.30 -21.63
CA ASN A 95 1.84 -21.35 -22.62
C ASN A 95 0.69 -22.39 -22.59
N ILE A 96 -0.55 -21.88 -22.56
CA ILE A 96 -1.77 -22.69 -22.59
C ILE A 96 -2.76 -22.16 -23.61
N THR A 97 -3.77 -22.96 -23.94
CA THR A 97 -4.80 -22.54 -24.90
C THR A 97 -5.83 -21.61 -24.26
N LYS A 98 -6.45 -20.73 -25.06
CA LYS A 98 -7.56 -19.88 -24.62
C LYS A 98 -8.70 -20.65 -23.93
N PRO A 99 -9.18 -21.81 -24.43
CA PRO A 99 -10.15 -22.64 -23.71
C PRO A 99 -9.67 -23.08 -22.32
N THR A 100 -8.37 -23.31 -22.13
CA THR A 100 -7.80 -23.65 -20.82
C THR A 100 -7.87 -22.48 -19.85
N ILE A 101 -7.72 -21.23 -20.30
CA ILE A 101 -7.92 -20.05 -19.44
C ILE A 101 -9.38 -19.97 -18.98
N TYR A 102 -10.34 -20.17 -19.88
CA TYR A 102 -11.77 -20.10 -19.54
C TYR A 102 -12.23 -21.19 -18.55
N TYR A 103 -11.45 -22.26 -18.39
CA TYR A 103 -11.70 -23.25 -17.34
C TYR A 103 -11.44 -22.69 -15.93
N TYR A 104 -10.56 -21.69 -15.80
CA TYR A 104 -10.23 -21.06 -14.51
C TYR A 104 -10.91 -19.71 -14.29
N VAL A 105 -11.35 -19.05 -15.36
CA VAL A 105 -11.77 -17.65 -15.36
C VAL A 105 -12.97 -17.45 -16.27
N GLU A 106 -14.05 -16.86 -15.75
CA GLU A 106 -15.28 -16.62 -16.51
C GLU A 106 -15.16 -15.43 -17.48
N SER A 107 -14.55 -14.33 -17.03
CA SER A 107 -14.40 -13.09 -17.79
C SER A 107 -13.22 -12.25 -17.30
N LYS A 108 -12.82 -11.21 -18.06
CA LYS A 108 -11.77 -10.27 -17.64
C LYS A 108 -12.17 -9.48 -16.38
N ASP A 109 -13.44 -9.11 -16.25
CA ASP A 109 -13.95 -8.43 -15.05
C ASP A 109 -13.97 -9.37 -13.85
N ARG A 110 -14.36 -10.64 -14.05
CA ARG A 110 -14.32 -11.63 -12.99
C ARG A 110 -12.89 -11.93 -12.56
N LEU A 111 -11.95 -11.97 -13.50
CA LEU A 111 -10.52 -12.11 -13.22
C LEU A 111 -10.02 -10.98 -12.32
N LEU A 112 -10.40 -9.74 -12.63
CA LEU A 112 -10.05 -8.58 -11.83
C LEU A 112 -10.57 -8.69 -10.39
N LEU A 113 -11.84 -9.08 -10.24
CA LEU A 113 -12.46 -9.30 -8.94
C LEU A 113 -11.76 -10.41 -8.16
N ASP A 114 -11.50 -11.55 -8.79
CA ASP A 114 -10.80 -12.68 -8.17
C ASP A 114 -9.39 -12.28 -7.69
N ILE A 115 -8.66 -11.45 -8.46
CA ILE A 115 -7.37 -10.88 -8.02
C ILE A 115 -7.57 -10.02 -6.77
N LYS A 116 -8.54 -9.09 -6.76
CA LYS A 116 -8.81 -8.24 -5.59
C LYS A 116 -9.16 -9.08 -4.35
N ILE A 117 -9.99 -10.10 -4.51
CA ILE A 117 -10.37 -11.01 -3.41
C ILE A 117 -9.15 -11.78 -2.90
N GLN A 118 -8.36 -12.38 -3.79
CA GLN A 118 -7.16 -13.12 -3.41
C GLN A 118 -6.16 -12.24 -2.65
N VAL A 119 -5.97 -11.00 -3.10
CA VAL A 119 -5.11 -10.03 -2.41
C VAL A 119 -5.59 -9.79 -0.97
N GLN A 120 -6.87 -9.50 -0.78
CA GLN A 120 -7.41 -9.27 0.56
C GLN A 120 -7.36 -10.53 1.43
N GLU A 121 -7.58 -11.71 0.85
CA GLU A 121 -7.48 -12.99 1.56
C GLU A 121 -6.05 -13.27 2.03
N GLN A 122 -5.04 -13.01 1.20
CA GLN A 122 -3.64 -13.14 1.59
C GLN A 122 -3.29 -12.18 2.72
N ILE A 123 -3.77 -10.93 2.65
CA ILE A 123 -3.58 -9.92 3.70
C ILE A 123 -4.17 -10.40 5.02
N LEU A 124 -5.44 -10.81 5.01
CA LEU A 124 -6.11 -11.35 6.18
C LEU A 124 -5.41 -12.57 6.76
N THR A 125 -5.00 -13.50 5.91
CA THR A 125 -4.32 -14.73 6.32
C THR A 125 -3.06 -14.43 7.11
N PHE A 126 -2.20 -13.54 6.60
CA PHE A 126 -0.98 -13.21 7.32
C PHE A 126 -1.24 -12.37 8.57
N MET A 127 -2.20 -11.44 8.54
CA MET A 127 -2.54 -10.65 9.73
C MET A 127 -3.03 -11.57 10.86
N LYS A 128 -3.93 -12.51 10.56
CA LYS A 128 -4.42 -13.52 11.52
C LYS A 128 -3.29 -14.35 12.10
N ALA A 129 -2.38 -14.84 11.25
CA ALA A 129 -1.22 -15.62 11.70
C ALA A 129 -0.29 -14.79 12.61
N THR A 130 0.00 -13.54 12.26
CA THR A 130 0.88 -12.67 13.04
C THR A 130 0.28 -12.31 14.39
N VAL A 131 -1.01 -11.99 14.47
CA VAL A 131 -1.64 -11.64 15.76
C VAL A 131 -1.74 -12.83 16.72
N ALA A 132 -1.87 -14.05 16.18
CA ALA A 132 -1.88 -15.30 16.95
C ALA A 132 -0.48 -15.71 17.47
N GLY A 133 0.59 -15.15 16.90
CA GLY A 133 1.96 -15.42 17.32
C GLY A 133 2.33 -14.81 18.68
N PRO A 134 3.56 -15.08 19.18
CA PRO A 134 4.08 -14.44 20.38
C PRO A 134 4.45 -12.97 20.15
N GLY A 135 4.80 -12.25 21.23
CA GLY A 135 5.26 -10.86 21.18
C GLY A 135 4.22 -9.82 21.61
N THR A 136 4.71 -8.61 21.87
CA THR A 136 3.91 -7.43 22.18
C THR A 136 3.08 -6.98 20.98
N ALA A 137 2.05 -6.18 21.21
CA ALA A 137 1.25 -5.61 20.15
C ALA A 137 2.07 -4.73 19.18
N LEU A 138 3.09 -4.01 19.68
CA LEU A 138 3.99 -3.20 18.86
C LEU A 138 4.85 -4.07 17.92
N GLU A 139 5.42 -5.17 18.43
CA GLU A 139 6.20 -6.10 17.61
C GLU A 139 5.35 -6.77 16.53
N LYS A 140 4.12 -7.16 16.87
CA LYS A 140 3.15 -7.72 15.93
C LYS A 140 2.73 -6.71 14.87
N LEU A 141 2.48 -5.46 15.27
CA LEU A 141 2.13 -4.38 14.34
C LEU A 141 3.28 -4.12 13.38
N ARG A 142 4.52 -4.09 13.87
CA ARG A 142 5.72 -3.97 13.03
C ARG A 142 5.79 -5.10 12.01
N ALA A 143 5.64 -6.36 12.44
CA ALA A 143 5.68 -7.50 11.54
C ALA A 143 4.58 -7.44 10.46
N ILE A 144 3.36 -7.02 10.83
CA ILE A 144 2.26 -6.79 9.88
C ILE A 144 2.63 -5.69 8.88
N MET A 145 3.14 -4.55 9.34
CA MET A 145 3.47 -3.40 8.49
C MET A 145 4.60 -3.73 7.50
N ILE A 146 5.65 -4.44 7.92
CA ILE A 146 6.73 -4.90 7.03
C ILE A 146 6.16 -5.79 5.93
N ARG A 147 5.42 -6.85 6.31
CA ARG A 147 4.87 -7.80 5.35
C ARG A 147 3.84 -7.15 4.42
N TYR A 148 3.05 -6.21 4.94
CA TYR A 148 2.12 -5.42 4.14
C TYR A 148 2.84 -4.53 3.12
N ALA A 149 3.92 -3.86 3.52
CA ALA A 149 4.72 -3.03 2.63
C ALA A 149 5.42 -3.85 1.53
N GLU A 150 6.00 -4.99 1.89
CA GLU A 150 6.56 -5.96 0.93
C GLU A 150 5.50 -6.40 -0.08
N PHE A 151 4.30 -6.71 0.40
CA PHE A 151 3.17 -7.08 -0.43
C PHE A 151 2.75 -5.93 -1.36
N MET A 152 2.63 -4.71 -0.85
CA MET A 152 2.25 -3.53 -1.66
C MET A 152 3.29 -3.19 -2.74
N MET A 153 4.56 -3.52 -2.51
CA MET A 153 5.64 -3.35 -3.48
C MET A 153 5.78 -4.52 -4.47
N SER A 154 5.00 -5.58 -4.32
CA SER A 154 4.94 -6.69 -5.28
C SER A 154 4.13 -6.34 -6.55
N ASP A 155 4.13 -7.24 -7.54
CA ASP A 155 3.30 -7.11 -8.73
C ASP A 155 1.80 -7.05 -8.39
N TYR A 156 1.34 -7.84 -7.42
CA TYR A 156 -0.03 -7.80 -6.93
C TYR A 156 -0.38 -6.46 -6.29
N GLY A 157 0.50 -5.93 -5.43
CA GLY A 157 0.30 -4.64 -4.77
C GLY A 157 0.26 -3.48 -5.76
N THR A 158 1.17 -3.49 -6.72
CA THR A 158 1.21 -2.48 -7.79
C THR A 158 -0.03 -2.56 -8.68
N CYS A 159 -0.42 -3.77 -9.08
CA CYS A 159 -1.65 -4.00 -9.83
C CYS A 159 -2.86 -3.45 -9.07
N LEU A 160 -2.99 -3.77 -7.77
CA LEU A 160 -4.08 -3.28 -6.91
C LEU A 160 -4.15 -1.75 -6.90
N SER A 161 -3.00 -1.07 -6.78
CA SER A 161 -2.94 0.39 -6.82
C SER A 161 -3.38 0.97 -8.17
N LEU A 162 -3.01 0.34 -9.29
CA LEU A 162 -3.41 0.77 -10.64
C LEU A 162 -4.91 0.59 -10.91
N ILE A 163 -5.52 -0.45 -10.35
CA ILE A 163 -6.93 -0.80 -10.55
C ILE A 163 -7.82 -0.39 -9.36
N ALA A 164 -7.30 0.40 -8.42
CA ALA A 164 -7.99 0.72 -7.17
C ALA A 164 -9.35 1.38 -7.41
N ASN A 165 -9.41 2.33 -8.35
CA ASN A 165 -10.61 3.10 -8.68
C ASN A 165 -11.50 2.45 -9.76
N ARG A 166 -11.19 1.22 -10.21
CA ARG A 166 -12.02 0.52 -11.20
C ARG A 166 -13.26 -0.04 -10.52
N GLU A 167 -14.41 0.28 -11.09
CA GLU A 167 -15.68 -0.26 -10.64
C GLU A 167 -15.68 -1.78 -10.77
N ILE A 168 -16.02 -2.43 -9.66
CA ILE A 168 -16.37 -3.84 -9.60
C ILE A 168 -17.86 -3.89 -9.30
N GLY A 169 -18.59 -4.77 -9.99
CA GLY A 169 -20.02 -4.90 -9.78
C GLY A 169 -20.38 -5.10 -8.30
N GLU A 170 -21.59 -4.68 -7.90
CA GLU A 170 -22.01 -4.56 -6.49
C GLU A 170 -21.64 -5.76 -5.60
N LYS A 171 -21.90 -6.98 -6.08
CA LYS A 171 -21.56 -8.21 -5.34
C LYS A 171 -20.07 -8.35 -5.06
N GLY A 172 -19.24 -8.02 -6.04
CA GLY A 172 -17.78 -8.05 -5.90
C GLY A 172 -17.27 -6.96 -4.96
N ARG A 173 -17.89 -5.78 -4.98
CA ARG A 173 -17.59 -4.70 -4.04
C ARG A 173 -17.81 -5.14 -2.60
N ILE A 174 -19.00 -5.68 -2.30
CA ILE A 174 -19.34 -6.18 -0.96
C ILE A 174 -18.33 -7.22 -0.48
N GLU A 175 -17.94 -8.15 -1.36
CA GLU A 175 -17.00 -9.21 -1.01
C GLU A 175 -15.59 -8.70 -0.66
N VAL A 176 -15.11 -7.68 -1.38
CA VAL A 176 -13.82 -7.03 -1.12
C VAL A 176 -13.89 -6.16 0.14
N GLU A 177 -14.94 -5.34 0.28
CA GLU A 177 -15.14 -4.46 1.44
C GLU A 177 -15.27 -5.24 2.75
N THR A 178 -15.94 -6.38 2.73
CA THR A 178 -16.06 -7.25 3.91
C THR A 178 -14.68 -7.69 4.42
N ARG A 179 -13.76 -8.04 3.52
CA ARG A 179 -12.40 -8.45 3.89
C ARG A 179 -11.54 -7.28 4.36
N ILE A 180 -11.69 -6.12 3.73
CA ILE A 180 -11.03 -4.88 4.16
C ILE A 180 -11.47 -4.53 5.58
N GLU A 181 -12.77 -4.59 5.86
CA GLU A 181 -13.31 -4.32 7.19
C GLU A 181 -12.80 -5.34 8.21
N GLU A 182 -12.77 -6.64 7.88
CA GLU A 182 -12.19 -7.65 8.76
C GLU A 182 -10.71 -7.38 9.08
N ALA A 183 -9.93 -6.94 8.09
CA ALA A 183 -8.52 -6.60 8.26
C ALA A 183 -8.37 -5.37 9.18
N ASN A 184 -9.17 -4.33 8.95
CA ASN A 184 -9.22 -3.15 9.81
C ASN A 184 -9.56 -3.51 11.26
N GLN A 185 -10.53 -4.39 11.48
CA GLN A 185 -10.91 -4.84 12.82
C GLN A 185 -9.77 -5.59 13.53
N ILE A 186 -8.96 -6.37 12.81
CA ILE A 186 -7.75 -6.99 13.39
C ILE A 186 -6.77 -5.90 13.85
N LEU A 187 -6.52 -4.89 13.01
CA LEU A 187 -5.60 -3.80 13.30
C LEU A 187 -6.08 -2.94 14.48
N TYR A 188 -7.36 -2.60 14.51
CA TYR A 188 -7.98 -1.84 15.61
C TYR A 188 -7.82 -2.57 16.94
N ARG A 189 -8.11 -3.87 16.99
CA ARG A 189 -7.91 -4.69 18.19
C ARG A 189 -6.45 -4.72 18.62
N LEU A 190 -5.51 -4.78 17.67
CA LEU A 190 -4.08 -4.78 17.95
C LEU A 190 -3.60 -3.44 18.52
N LEU A 191 -4.08 -2.32 17.98
CA LEU A 191 -3.78 -0.98 18.48
C LEU A 191 -4.33 -0.80 19.91
N ASP A 192 -5.57 -1.23 20.16
CA ASP A 192 -6.18 -1.21 21.50
C ASP A 192 -5.44 -2.13 22.48
N GLN A 193 -4.93 -3.26 22.02
CA GLN A 193 -4.07 -4.13 22.82
C GLN A 193 -2.78 -3.43 23.21
N GLY A 194 -2.06 -2.80 22.29
CA GLY A 194 -0.81 -2.12 22.63
C GLY A 194 -0.99 -0.91 23.54
N LYS A 195 -2.14 -0.22 23.46
CA LYS A 195 -2.52 0.79 24.44
C LYS A 195 -2.69 0.21 25.84
N ARG A 196 -3.35 -0.96 25.97
CA ARG A 196 -3.52 -1.66 27.25
C ARG A 196 -2.20 -2.22 27.81
N GLU A 197 -1.33 -2.73 26.94
CA GLU A 197 0.01 -3.20 27.31
C GLU A 197 0.98 -2.08 27.71
N GLY A 198 0.65 -0.82 27.36
CA GLY A 198 1.58 0.31 27.48
C GLY A 198 2.74 0.27 26.48
N SER A 199 2.67 -0.59 25.45
CA SER A 199 3.66 -0.66 24.37
C SER A 199 3.47 0.43 23.31
N MET A 200 2.26 1.00 23.22
CA MET A 200 1.91 2.05 22.26
C MET A 200 1.12 3.20 22.89
N VAL A 201 1.31 4.40 22.35
CA VAL A 201 0.52 5.61 22.62
C VAL A 201 -0.34 5.90 21.40
N VAL A 202 -1.59 5.44 21.44
CA VAL A 202 -2.56 5.58 20.34
C VAL A 202 -3.78 6.36 20.85
N PRO A 203 -3.87 7.68 20.57
CA PRO A 203 -5.02 8.48 20.97
C PRO A 203 -6.31 7.99 20.31
N ASP A 204 -6.25 7.73 19.00
CA ASP A 204 -7.34 7.20 18.19
C ASP A 204 -6.82 6.10 17.25
N ARG A 205 -7.45 4.92 17.33
CA ARG A 205 -7.04 3.74 16.56
C ARG A 205 -7.36 3.84 15.07
N VAL A 206 -8.40 4.57 14.70
CA VAL A 206 -8.82 4.74 13.30
C VAL A 206 -7.83 5.68 12.61
N VAL A 207 -7.54 6.83 13.22
CA VAL A 207 -6.53 7.78 12.73
C VAL A 207 -5.16 7.13 12.64
N ALA A 208 -4.73 6.39 13.67
CA ALA A 208 -3.47 5.67 13.64
C ALA A 208 -3.43 4.64 12.51
N CYS A 209 -4.47 3.82 12.34
CA CYS A 209 -4.52 2.82 11.27
C CYS A 209 -4.45 3.47 9.88
N HIS A 210 -5.28 4.47 9.60
CA HIS A 210 -5.26 5.19 8.33
C HIS A 210 -3.93 5.90 8.07
N GLY A 211 -3.31 6.50 9.09
CA GLY A 211 -2.01 7.16 8.96
C GLY A 211 -0.88 6.16 8.64
N LEU A 212 -0.82 5.06 9.40
CA LEU A 212 0.21 4.02 9.22
C LEU A 212 0.07 3.34 7.86
N PHE A 213 -1.10 2.80 7.52
CA PHE A 213 -1.30 2.02 6.30
C PHE A 213 -1.51 2.89 5.06
N GLY A 214 -2.07 4.10 5.19
CA GLY A 214 -2.14 5.06 4.10
C GLY A 214 -0.75 5.45 3.59
N SER A 215 0.21 5.62 4.50
CA SER A 215 1.62 5.86 4.13
C SER A 215 2.23 4.69 3.36
N LEU A 216 1.97 3.44 3.79
CA LEU A 216 2.45 2.23 3.10
C LEU A 216 1.80 2.07 1.72
N ASN A 217 0.51 2.37 1.59
CA ASN A 217 -0.20 2.34 0.31
C ASN A 217 0.39 3.33 -0.70
N TRP A 218 0.87 4.49 -0.23
CA TRP A 218 1.52 5.45 -1.11
C TRP A 218 2.89 4.96 -1.61
N MET A 219 3.56 4.05 -0.89
CA MET A 219 4.87 3.53 -1.31
C MET A 219 4.84 2.88 -2.68
N SER A 220 3.78 2.15 -3.04
CA SER A 220 3.67 1.52 -4.37
C SER A 220 3.65 2.53 -5.53
N GLN A 221 3.35 3.80 -5.24
CA GLN A 221 3.24 4.86 -6.25
C GLN A 221 4.56 5.59 -6.51
N TRP A 222 5.46 5.68 -5.51
CA TRP A 222 6.70 6.45 -5.63
C TRP A 222 7.97 5.62 -5.48
N ALA A 223 7.92 4.50 -4.75
CA ALA A 223 9.10 3.66 -4.52
C ALA A 223 9.42 2.87 -5.80
N LYS A 224 10.64 3.02 -6.28
CA LYS A 224 11.14 2.30 -7.45
C LYS A 224 12.13 1.21 -7.01
N PRO A 225 12.09 0.00 -7.61
CA PRO A 225 13.05 -1.06 -7.27
C PRO A 225 14.52 -0.66 -7.47
N ASP A 226 14.80 0.18 -8.46
CA ASP A 226 16.11 0.75 -8.82
C ASP A 226 16.31 2.17 -8.26
N GLY A 227 15.48 2.57 -7.28
CA GLY A 227 15.57 3.86 -6.62
C GLY A 227 16.79 4.00 -5.72
N ARG A 228 16.89 5.15 -5.05
CA ARG A 228 18.00 5.49 -4.14
C ARG A 228 18.25 4.44 -3.03
N LEU A 229 17.20 3.74 -2.60
CA LEU A 229 17.27 2.70 -1.58
C LEU A 229 16.56 1.44 -2.07
N PRO A 230 17.19 0.26 -1.93
CA PRO A 230 16.56 -1.00 -2.28
C PRO A 230 15.41 -1.34 -1.29
N PRO A 231 14.41 -2.14 -1.70
CA PRO A 231 13.23 -2.44 -0.89
C PRO A 231 13.53 -3.03 0.50
N ASP A 232 14.54 -3.89 0.61
CA ASP A 232 14.98 -4.53 1.86
C ASP A 232 15.51 -3.54 2.90
N LYS A 233 15.95 -2.35 2.47
CA LYS A 233 16.35 -1.24 3.36
C LYS A 233 15.26 -0.19 3.51
N LEU A 234 14.54 0.09 2.42
CA LEU A 234 13.50 1.10 2.39
C LEU A 234 12.34 0.73 3.32
N ILE A 235 11.84 -0.51 3.24
CA ILE A 235 10.66 -0.96 3.99
C ILE A 235 10.88 -0.89 5.50
N PRO A 236 11.94 -1.51 6.07
CA PRO A 236 12.19 -1.41 7.51
C PRO A 236 12.34 0.03 7.99
N MET A 237 13.09 0.84 7.25
CA MET A 237 13.31 2.24 7.59
C MET A 237 11.99 3.03 7.62
N HIS A 238 11.13 2.84 6.62
CA HIS A 238 9.83 3.53 6.54
C HIS A 238 8.89 3.09 7.67
N VAL A 239 8.81 1.79 7.94
CA VAL A 239 8.01 1.26 9.05
C VAL A 239 8.50 1.76 10.41
N ASP A 240 9.82 1.79 10.64
CA ASP A 240 10.39 2.23 11.92
C ASP A 240 10.17 3.73 12.17
N ILE A 241 10.21 4.57 11.12
CA ILE A 241 9.83 5.98 11.19
C ILE A 241 8.37 6.13 11.63
N LEU A 242 7.46 5.39 11.00
CA LEU A 242 6.03 5.44 11.32
C LEU A 242 5.75 4.95 12.75
N LEU A 243 6.35 3.82 13.15
CA LEU A 243 6.17 3.27 14.49
C LEU A 243 6.74 4.14 15.59
N SER A 244 7.79 4.92 15.31
CA SER A 244 8.31 5.91 16.26
C SER A 244 7.26 6.95 16.67
N GLY A 245 6.24 7.20 15.84
CA GLY A 245 5.14 8.10 16.15
C GLY A 245 4.07 7.51 17.09
N VAL A 246 4.04 6.19 17.28
CA VAL A 246 3.04 5.50 18.13
C VAL A 246 3.67 4.65 19.24
N ALA A 247 4.97 4.41 19.23
CA ALA A 247 5.66 3.65 20.27
C ALA A 247 5.65 4.42 21.61
N ALA A 248 5.43 3.70 22.71
CA ALA A 248 5.50 4.31 24.04
C ALA A 248 6.95 4.71 24.40
N PRO A 249 7.17 5.83 25.11
CA PRO A 249 8.51 6.28 25.51
C PRO A 249 9.31 5.26 26.33
N THR A 250 8.64 4.39 27.07
CA THR A 250 9.23 3.31 27.89
C THR A 250 9.51 2.02 27.11
N ALA A 251 9.02 1.89 25.87
CA ALA A 251 9.38 0.82 24.95
C ALA A 251 10.67 1.12 24.17
N ARG A 252 11.20 2.35 24.26
CA ARG A 252 12.60 2.65 23.97
C ARG A 252 13.43 2.08 25.11
N ALA A 253 14.36 1.18 24.80
CA ALA A 253 15.26 0.49 25.74
C ALA A 253 15.74 1.35 26.94
N PRO A 254 15.97 0.74 28.13
CA PRO A 254 16.32 1.47 29.34
C PRO A 254 17.60 2.28 29.13
N ASP A 255 17.51 3.57 29.47
CA ASP A 255 18.61 4.53 29.42
C ASP A 255 19.80 4.00 30.24
N LYS A 256 21.00 3.99 29.64
CA LYS A 256 22.21 3.52 30.36
C LYS A 256 22.40 4.41 31.60
N PRO A 257 22.70 3.85 32.78
CA PRO A 257 22.83 4.65 33.98
C PRO A 257 23.93 5.69 33.80
N LYS A 258 23.58 6.97 33.96
CA LYS A 258 24.53 8.08 33.99
C LYS A 258 25.58 7.75 35.05
N ARG A 259 26.83 7.51 34.62
CA ARG A 259 27.98 7.41 35.53
C ARG A 259 28.02 8.69 36.36
N ARG A 260 27.68 8.59 37.65
CA ARG A 260 27.99 9.61 38.64
C ARG A 260 29.51 9.79 38.62
N ARG A 261 29.97 10.96 38.19
CA ARG A 261 31.36 11.39 38.43
C ARG A 261 31.45 11.72 39.93
N SER A 262 32.23 10.91 40.64
CA SER A 262 32.81 11.20 41.94
C SER A 262 33.88 12.28 41.81
#